data_AF-A0A1D3L5Q0-F1
#
_entry.id   AF-A0A1D3L5Q0-F1
#
_cell.length_a   1.000
_cell.length_b   1.000
_cell.length_c   1.000
_cell.angle_alpha   90.00
_cell.angle_beta   90.00
_cell.angle_gamma   90.00
#
_symmetry.space_group_name_H-M   'P 1'
#
loop_
_entity.id
_entity.type
_entity.pdbx_description
1 polymer ?
#
loop_
_entity_poly.entity_id
_entity_poly.type
_entity_poly.pdbx_seq_one_letter_code
_entity_poly.pdbx_strand_id
1 'polypeptide(L)'
;MKSTLEKFKKIYTGWEIRFKVELTDKEFEKCNMEPVEGVGDYSIELQGKNIIFECIFDKGELKKDETIEERLTLIKKDIENLAQSCLN
;
A
#
# COMPACT_ATOMS: atom_id res chain seq x y z
N MET A 1 5.03 -11.86 -5.99
CA MET A 1 3.90 -11.15 -5.38
C MET A 1 3.09 -10.42 -6.43
N LYS A 2 1.82 -10.11 -6.14
CA LYS A 2 0.91 -9.34 -7.03
C LYS A 2 0.17 -8.27 -6.21
N SER A 3 0.33 -7.00 -6.59
CA SER A 3 -0.39 -5.87 -5.99
C SER A 3 -1.72 -5.63 -6.71
N THR A 4 -2.78 -5.33 -5.95
CA THR A 4 -4.12 -5.00 -6.48
C THR A 4 -4.73 -3.88 -5.64
N LEU A 5 -5.27 -2.85 -6.31
CA LEU A 5 -6.06 -1.81 -5.66
C LEU A 5 -7.44 -2.35 -5.34
N GLU A 6 -7.75 -2.55 -4.07
CA GLU A 6 -9.06 -3.08 -3.62
C GLU A 6 -10.07 -1.97 -3.35
N LYS A 7 -9.60 -0.80 -2.90
CA LYS A 7 -10.45 0.33 -2.56
C LYS A 7 -9.81 1.63 -3.01
N PHE A 8 -10.58 2.43 -3.72
CA PHE A 8 -10.27 3.82 -4.03
C PHE A 8 -11.55 4.62 -3.94
N LYS A 9 -11.75 5.31 -2.81
CA LYS A 9 -12.99 6.01 -2.51
C LYS A 9 -12.69 7.44 -2.09
N LYS A 10 -13.27 8.39 -2.83
CA LYS A 10 -13.23 9.80 -2.42
C LYS A 10 -14.04 10.01 -1.14
N ILE A 11 -13.44 10.73 -0.20
CA ILE A 11 -14.05 11.19 1.05
C ILE A 11 -13.93 12.71 1.15
N TYR A 12 -14.40 13.30 2.26
CA TYR A 12 -14.41 14.75 2.43
C TYR A 12 -12.99 15.37 2.43
N THR A 13 -12.05 14.71 3.11
CA THR A 13 -10.66 15.15 3.29
C THR A 13 -9.72 14.68 2.19
N GLY A 14 -10.11 13.72 1.35
CA GLY A 14 -9.22 13.12 0.37
C GLY A 14 -9.73 11.80 -0.17
N TRP A 15 -8.91 10.75 -0.10
CA TRP A 15 -9.25 9.42 -0.61
C TRP A 15 -8.88 8.33 0.38
N GLU A 16 -9.82 7.42 0.64
CA GLU A 16 -9.54 6.13 1.29
C GLU A 16 -8.99 5.17 0.24
N ILE A 17 -7.80 4.63 0.50
CA ILE A 17 -7.05 3.79 -0.42
C ILE A 17 -6.68 2.49 0.29
N ARG A 18 -6.97 1.35 -0.36
CA ARG A 18 -6.58 0.03 0.11
C ARG A 18 -5.94 -0.75 -1.01
N PHE A 19 -4.72 -1.23 -0.76
CA PHE A 19 -4.04 -2.18 -1.63
C PHE A 19 -3.89 -3.52 -0.92
N LYS A 20 -4.02 -4.58 -1.71
CA LYS A 20 -3.70 -5.94 -1.33
C LYS A 20 -2.49 -6.39 -2.12
N VAL A 21 -1.48 -6.89 -1.42
CA VAL A 21 -0.33 -7.56 -2.01
C VAL A 21 -0.41 -9.04 -1.70
N GLU A 22 -0.70 -9.85 -2.72
CA GLU A 22 -0.78 -11.30 -2.61
C GLU A 22 0.60 -11.93 -2.81
N LEU A 23 1.04 -12.67 -1.80
CA LEU A 23 2.29 -13.42 -1.79
C LEU A 23 2.06 -14.84 -2.34
N THR A 24 3.03 -15.34 -3.09
CA THR A 24 3.11 -16.78 -3.36
C THR A 24 3.48 -17.55 -2.10
N ASP A 25 3.26 -18.86 -2.10
CA ASP A 25 3.57 -19.72 -0.95
C ASP A 25 5.02 -19.57 -0.49
N LYS A 26 5.96 -19.53 -1.45
CA LYS A 26 7.40 -19.35 -1.18
C LYS A 26 7.74 -17.97 -0.62
N GLU A 27 7.01 -16.93 -1.00
CA GLU A 27 7.20 -15.58 -0.49
C GLU A 27 6.62 -15.46 0.92
N PHE A 28 5.44 -16.02 1.15
CA PHE A 28 4.80 -16.05 2.46
C PHE A 28 5.64 -16.78 3.51
N GLU A 29 6.25 -17.91 3.15
CA GLU A 29 7.16 -18.66 4.04
C GLU A 29 8.38 -17.84 4.50
N LYS A 30 8.77 -16.82 3.73
CA LYS A 30 9.93 -15.96 4.01
C LYS A 30 9.54 -14.56 4.46
N CYS A 31 8.25 -14.27 4.57
CA CYS A 31 7.77 -12.93 4.84
C CYS A 31 8.11 -12.50 6.27
N ASN A 32 8.86 -11.42 6.41
CA ASN A 32 9.09 -10.72 7.66
C ASN A 32 8.39 -9.36 7.64
N MET A 33 7.47 -9.11 8.58
CA MET A 33 6.72 -7.85 8.65
C MET A 33 7.46 -6.74 9.42
N GLU A 34 8.57 -7.03 10.11
CA GLU A 34 9.37 -6.03 10.84
C GLU A 34 9.75 -4.80 10.00
N PRO A 35 10.17 -4.91 8.71
CA PRO A 35 10.59 -3.75 7.91
C PRO A 35 9.48 -2.75 7.61
N VAL A 36 8.21 -3.15 7.76
CA VAL A 36 7.04 -2.32 7.49
C VAL A 36 6.25 -1.98 8.76
N GLU A 37 6.74 -2.43 9.92
CA GLU A 37 6.11 -2.12 11.20
C GLU A 37 6.22 -0.60 11.48
N GLY A 38 5.07 0.09 11.45
CA GLY A 38 5.00 1.52 11.72
C GLY A 38 5.56 2.43 10.61
N VAL A 39 5.66 1.95 9.37
CA VAL A 39 6.13 2.78 8.25
C VAL A 39 5.05 3.72 7.73
N GLY A 40 5.32 5.03 7.86
CA GLY A 40 4.52 6.09 7.27
C GLY A 40 3.10 6.17 7.82
N ASP A 41 2.17 6.61 6.96
CA ASP A 41 0.75 6.77 7.31
C ASP A 41 -0.11 5.56 6.90
N TYR A 42 0.53 4.42 6.63
CA TYR A 42 -0.18 3.19 6.30
C TYR A 42 -0.54 2.41 7.55
N SER A 43 -1.79 1.96 7.63
CA SER A 43 -2.14 0.78 8.39
C SER A 43 -1.74 -0.44 7.57
N ILE A 44 -0.84 -1.27 8.10
CA ILE A 44 -0.29 -2.44 7.42
C ILE A 44 -0.57 -3.68 8.26
N GLU A 45 -1.16 -4.70 7.65
CA GLU A 45 -1.46 -5.97 8.32
C GLU A 45 -1.21 -7.17 7.39
N LEU A 46 -0.87 -8.32 7.98
CA LEU A 46 -0.73 -9.59 7.27
C LEU A 46 -1.96 -10.46 7.51
N GLN A 47 -2.71 -10.78 6.45
CA GLN A 47 -3.92 -11.60 6.47
C GLN A 47 -3.74 -12.84 5.59
N GLY A 48 -3.26 -13.93 6.21
CA GLY A 48 -2.81 -15.10 5.47
C GLY A 48 -1.68 -14.71 4.51
N LYS A 49 -1.80 -15.09 3.22
CA LYS A 49 -0.80 -14.76 2.19
C LYS A 49 -0.90 -13.33 1.64
N ASN A 50 -1.61 -12.43 2.32
CA ASN A 50 -1.88 -11.10 1.82
C ASN A 50 -1.36 -10.05 2.78
N ILE A 51 -0.53 -9.13 2.28
CA ILE A 51 -0.20 -7.90 3.00
C ILE A 51 -1.23 -6.85 2.57
N ILE A 52 -1.96 -6.31 3.53
CA ILE A 52 -2.95 -5.25 3.30
C ILE A 52 -2.31 -3.93 3.71
N PHE A 53 -2.37 -2.96 2.80
CA PHE A 53 -1.96 -1.58 3.03
C PHE A 53 -3.21 -0.71 2.91
N GLU A 54 -3.52 0.04 3.97
CA GLU A 54 -4.65 0.97 3.99
C GLU A 54 -4.19 2.35 4.46
N CYS A 55 -4.62 3.40 3.77
CA CYS A 55 -4.34 4.78 4.18
C CYS A 55 -5.46 5.73 3.77
N ILE A 56 -5.44 6.91 4.37
CA ILE A 56 -6.22 8.07 3.93
C ILE A 56 -5.23 9.05 3.32
N PHE A 57 -5.33 9.25 2.01
CA PHE A 57 -4.52 10.24 1.32
C PHE A 57 -5.24 11.59 1.32
N ASP A 58 -4.64 12.62 1.93
CA ASP A 58 -5.23 13.97 2.02
C ASP A 58 -5.15 14.68 0.66
N LYS A 59 -6.25 15.31 0.23
CA LYS A 59 -6.26 16.10 -1.01
C LYS A 59 -5.35 17.33 -0.99
N GLY A 60 -5.00 17.83 0.19
CA GLY A 60 -4.04 18.91 0.36
C GLY A 60 -2.60 18.50 0.05
N GLU A 61 -2.30 17.20 0.00
CA GLU A 61 -0.97 16.68 -0.35
C GLU A 61 -0.75 16.49 -1.86
N LEU A 62 -1.80 16.66 -2.68
CA LEU A 62 -1.64 16.72 -4.13
C LEU A 62 -0.84 17.96 -4.50
N LYS A 63 0.21 17.75 -5.29
CA LYS A 63 0.96 18.86 -5.87
C LYS A 63 0.08 19.61 -6.87
N LYS A 64 0.38 20.89 -7.08
CA LYS A 64 -0.44 21.82 -7.90
C LYS A 64 -0.84 21.28 -9.29
N ASP A 65 0.03 20.47 -9.90
CA ASP A 65 -0.16 19.93 -11.25
C ASP A 65 -0.20 18.39 -11.26
N GLU A 66 -0.39 17.76 -10.09
CA GLU A 66 -0.47 16.31 -9.95
C GLU A 66 -1.92 15.85 -9.88
N THR A 67 -2.25 14.87 -10.71
CA THR A 67 -3.52 14.16 -10.67
C THR A 67 -3.53 13.09 -9.59
N ILE A 68 -4.73 12.70 -9.14
CA ILE A 68 -4.84 11.61 -8.16
C ILE A 68 -4.42 10.27 -8.77
N GLU A 69 -4.56 10.09 -10.09
CA GLU A 69 -4.12 8.91 -10.83
C GLU A 69 -2.59 8.78 -10.86
N GLU A 70 -1.87 9.89 -11.07
CA GLU A 70 -0.41 9.93 -10.97
C GLU A 70 0.04 9.60 -9.54
N ARG A 71 -0.60 10.21 -8.55
CA ARG A 71 -0.30 9.92 -7.14
C ARG A 71 -0.58 8.47 -6.77
N LEU A 72 -1.69 7.88 -7.24
CA LEU A 72 -2.00 6.46 -7.04
C LEU A 72 -0.91 5.55 -7.62
N THR A 73 -0.32 5.93 -8.75
CA THR A 73 0.79 5.19 -9.35
C THR A 73 2.02 5.21 -8.45
N LEU A 74 2.31 6.36 -7.82
CA LEU A 74 3.41 6.50 -6.86
C LEU A 74 3.16 5.70 -5.57
N ILE A 75 1.94 5.78 -5.02
CA ILE A 75 1.53 5.01 -3.84
C ILE A 75 1.66 3.51 -4.12
N LYS A 76 1.19 3.04 -5.28
CA LYS A 76 1.32 1.64 -5.68
C LYS A 76 2.79 1.20 -5.70
N LYS A 77 3.68 2.01 -6.30
CA LYS A 77 5.11 1.70 -6.37
C LYS A 77 5.76 1.65 -4.99
N ASP A 78 5.37 2.57 -4.11
CA ASP A 78 5.84 2.61 -2.72
C ASP A 78 5.43 1.34 -1.97
N ILE A 79 4.16 0.96 -2.06
CA ILE A 79 3.63 -0.29 -1.48
C ILE A 79 4.34 -1.52 -2.02
N GLU A 80 4.65 -1.58 -3.32
CA GLU A 80 5.42 -2.69 -3.90
C GLU A 80 6.85 -2.76 -3.33
N ASN A 81 7.50 -1.63 -3.10
CA ASN A 81 8.82 -1.60 -2.48
C ASN A 81 8.77 -2.03 -1.01
N LEU A 82 7.76 -1.58 -0.25
CA LEU A 82 7.54 -1.97 1.14
C LEU A 82 7.21 -3.47 1.26
N ALA A 83 6.36 -3.99 0.38
CA ALA A 83 6.11 -5.42 0.35
C ALA A 83 7.38 -6.21 -0.03
N GLN A 84 8.22 -5.70 -0.93
CA GLN A 84 9.48 -6.35 -1.29
C GLN A 84 10.48 -6.36 -0.12
N SER A 85 10.52 -5.32 0.72
CA SER A 85 11.41 -5.30 1.89
C SER A 85 11.06 -6.39 2.90
N CYS A 86 9.80 -6.84 2.93
CA CYS A 86 9.35 -7.96 3.75
C CYS A 86 9.86 -9.32 3.27
N LEU A 87 10.45 -9.41 2.08
CA LEU A 87 10.90 -10.67 1.46
C LEU A 87 12.43 -10.81 1.38
N ASN A 88 13.16 -9.80 1.87
CA ASN A 88 14.62 -9.70 1.77
C ASN A 88 15.33 -10.20 3.04
#